data_AF-A0A2G9LQI8-F1
#
_entry.id   AF-A0A2G9LQI8-F1
#
_cell.length_a   1.000
_cell.length_b   1.000
_cell.length_c   1.000
_cell.angle_alpha   90.00
_cell.angle_beta   90.00
_cell.angle_gamma   90.00
#
_symmetry.space_group_name_H-M   'P 1'
#
loop_
_entity.id
_entity.type
_entity.pdbx_description
1 polymer ?
#
loop_
_entity_poly.entity_id
_entity_poly.type
_entity_poly.pdbx_seq_one_letter_code
_entity_poly.pdbx_strand_id
1 'polypeptide(L)'
;MLKKAQAATEYLIVLAVVVVIALIVVVILGGVPGIGNQVSGRASAAFWDSADVAVTDYAISASGTDTVMIKNNLRSPITLNVVSVNSVDLETGTSTIGVGGTKTYTGDVGACTAGQTFSYAVMINYTDTSTDATYSFDGAGMKLEGKCAN
;
A
#
# COMPACT_ATOMS: atom_id res chain seq x y z
N MET A 1 64.83 5.86 27.67
CA MET A 1 63.90 5.01 26.87
C MET A 1 62.48 5.52 27.10
N LEU A 2 61.97 6.45 26.28
CA LEU A 2 60.61 7.02 26.42
C LEU A 2 59.78 6.95 25.13
N LYS A 3 60.30 6.31 24.07
CA LYS A 3 59.65 6.28 22.75
C LYS A 3 58.55 5.22 22.62
N LYS A 4 58.43 4.27 23.57
CA LYS A 4 57.43 3.19 23.51
C LYS A 4 56.05 3.59 24.05
N ALA A 5 55.98 4.54 24.99
CA ALA A 5 54.70 5.00 25.56
C ALA A 5 53.92 5.91 24.59
N GLN A 6 54.65 6.69 23.78
CA GLN A 6 54.05 7.66 22.86
C GLN A 6 53.33 7.00 21.67
N ALA A 7 53.82 5.85 21.20
CA ALA A 7 53.14 5.07 20.15
C ALA A 7 51.83 4.44 20.64
N ALA A 8 51.77 4.00 21.91
CA ALA A 8 50.55 3.40 22.48
C ALA A 8 49.39 4.41 22.58
N THR A 9 49.69 5.67 22.91
CA THR A 9 48.68 6.74 22.94
C THR A 9 48.13 7.08 21.56
N GLU A 10 48.95 6.97 20.51
CA GLU A 10 48.52 7.26 19.14
C GLU A 10 47.53 6.20 18.62
N TYR A 11 47.82 4.92 18.87
CA TYR A 11 46.90 3.83 18.50
C TYR A 11 45.57 3.87 19.27
N LEU A 12 45.58 4.26 20.55
CA LEU A 12 44.35 4.40 21.34
C LEU A 12 43.44 5.51 20.80
N ILE A 13 44.01 6.63 20.36
CA ILE A 13 43.24 7.74 19.79
C ILE A 13 42.63 7.33 18.45
N VAL A 14 43.42 6.70 17.57
CA VAL A 14 42.93 6.24 16.26
C VAL A 14 41.82 5.21 16.43
N LEU A 15 41.97 4.26 17.35
CA LEU A 15 40.93 3.25 17.62
C LEU A 15 39.64 3.87 18.14
N ALA A 16 39.72 4.84 19.05
CA ALA A 16 38.55 5.54 19.56
C ALA A 16 37.80 6.29 18.44
N VAL A 17 38.53 6.97 17.55
CA VAL A 17 37.93 7.67 16.40
C VAL A 17 37.22 6.69 15.46
N VAL A 18 37.83 5.54 15.15
CA VAL A 18 37.22 4.51 14.29
C VAL A 18 35.93 3.97 14.91
N VAL A 19 35.90 3.72 16.23
CA VAL A 19 34.69 3.25 16.92
C VAL A 19 33.59 4.30 16.88
N VAL A 20 33.91 5.58 17.09
CA VAL A 20 32.92 6.68 17.01
C VAL A 20 32.33 6.77 15.60
N ILE A 21 33.16 6.69 14.56
CA ILE A 21 32.68 6.71 13.16
C ILE A 21 31.78 5.49 12.89
N ALA A 22 32.16 4.30 13.34
CA ALA A 22 31.35 3.09 13.17
C ALA A 22 29.97 3.23 13.84
N LEU A 23 29.90 3.80 15.03
CA LEU A 23 28.63 4.05 15.74
C LEU A 23 27.75 5.07 15.02
N ILE A 24 28.33 6.15 14.47
CA ILE A 24 27.59 7.13 13.67
C ILE A 24 26.97 6.47 12.43
N VAL A 25 27.73 5.62 11.74
CA VAL A 25 27.23 4.89 10.57
C VAL A 25 26.09 3.95 10.94
N VAL A 26 26.19 3.22 12.06
CA VAL A 26 25.11 2.35 12.55
C VAL A 26 23.86 3.14 12.93
N VAL A 27 24.02 4.33 13.53
CA VAL A 27 22.88 5.21 13.86
C VAL A 27 22.22 5.76 12.59
N ILE A 28 23.00 6.15 11.59
CA ILE A 28 22.45 6.66 10.32
C ILE A 28 21.76 5.54 9.52
N LEU A 29 22.34 4.35 9.47
CA LEU A 29 21.78 3.21 8.75
C LEU A 29 20.63 2.52 9.50
N GLY A 30 20.68 2.49 10.83
CA GLY A 30 19.63 1.93 11.69
C GLY A 30 18.50 2.91 12.05
N GLY A 31 18.71 4.22 11.81
CA GLY A 31 17.85 5.31 12.26
C GLY A 31 16.69 5.68 11.34
N VAL A 32 16.45 4.94 10.25
CA VAL A 32 15.30 5.20 9.38
C VAL A 32 14.34 4.00 9.23
N PRO A 33 13.70 3.51 10.31
CA PRO A 33 12.62 2.52 10.20
C PRO A 33 11.30 3.06 9.59
N GLY A 34 11.26 4.30 9.07
CA GLY A 34 10.00 5.00 8.76
C GLY A 34 9.74 5.37 7.30
N ILE A 35 10.73 5.28 6.39
CA ILE A 35 10.56 5.75 5.00
C ILE A 35 9.88 4.70 4.10
N GLY A 36 10.05 3.40 4.38
CA GLY A 36 9.51 2.33 3.53
C GLY A 36 7.99 2.39 3.34
N ASN A 37 7.25 2.59 4.44
CA ASN A 37 5.78 2.46 4.44
C ASN A 37 5.05 3.66 3.80
N GLN A 38 5.68 4.84 3.69
CA GLN A 38 5.07 5.98 2.98
C GLN A 38 5.30 5.91 1.46
N VAL A 39 6.41 5.31 1.03
CA VAL A 39 6.72 5.15 -0.39
C VAL A 39 5.83 4.07 -1.01
N SER A 40 5.59 2.97 -0.29
CA SER A 40 4.74 1.87 -0.77
C SER A 40 3.28 2.30 -0.98
N GLY A 41 2.71 3.09 -0.07
CA GLY A 41 1.34 3.62 -0.21
C GLY A 41 1.14 4.52 -1.43
N ARG A 42 2.12 5.37 -1.76
CA ARG A 42 2.05 6.22 -2.96
C ARG A 42 2.17 5.42 -4.25
N ALA A 43 3.05 4.42 -4.26
CA ALA A 43 3.19 3.52 -5.40
C ALA A 43 1.92 2.70 -5.63
N SER A 44 1.32 2.17 -4.55
CA SER A 44 0.00 1.53 -4.57
C SER A 44 -1.06 2.46 -5.14
N ALA A 45 -1.20 3.69 -4.62
CA ALA A 45 -2.21 4.64 -5.11
C ALA A 45 -2.04 4.99 -6.60
N ALA A 46 -0.81 5.22 -7.06
CA ALA A 46 -0.54 5.51 -8.47
C ALA A 46 -0.83 4.31 -9.39
N PHE A 47 -0.53 3.09 -8.93
CA PHE A 47 -0.89 1.89 -9.64
C PHE A 47 -2.42 1.76 -9.77
N TRP A 48 -3.14 1.88 -8.66
CA TRP A 48 -4.59 1.72 -8.65
C TRP A 48 -5.33 2.79 -9.46
N ASP A 49 -4.84 4.02 -9.53
CA ASP A 49 -5.44 5.09 -10.35
C ASP A 49 -5.30 4.84 -11.87
N SER A 50 -4.21 4.16 -12.27
CA SER A 50 -3.89 3.89 -13.68
C SER A 50 -4.36 2.52 -14.20
N ALA A 51 -4.85 1.64 -13.33
CA ALA A 51 -5.37 0.33 -13.70
C ALA A 51 -6.61 0.42 -14.59
N ASP A 52 -6.84 -0.59 -15.44
CA ASP A 52 -8.01 -0.68 -16.32
C ASP A 52 -9.34 -0.61 -15.55
N VAL A 53 -9.39 -1.28 -14.40
CA VAL A 53 -10.44 -1.13 -13.39
C VAL A 53 -9.78 -0.61 -12.11
N ALA A 54 -9.92 0.68 -11.90
CA ALA A 54 -9.16 1.44 -10.93
C ALA A 54 -9.87 1.54 -9.58
N VAL A 55 -9.09 1.55 -8.50
CA VAL A 55 -9.56 1.91 -7.16
C VAL A 55 -9.08 3.33 -6.88
N THR A 56 -9.96 4.31 -7.04
CA THR A 56 -9.57 5.73 -7.02
C THR A 56 -9.69 6.39 -5.65
N ASP A 57 -10.58 5.86 -4.81
CA ASP A 57 -10.74 6.32 -3.44
C ASP A 57 -11.19 5.15 -2.56
N TYR A 58 -10.84 5.18 -1.29
CA TYR A 58 -11.23 4.17 -0.31
C TYR A 58 -11.08 4.70 1.11
N ALA A 59 -11.97 4.24 1.99
CA ALA A 59 -11.87 4.46 3.42
C ALA A 59 -12.16 3.14 4.12
N ILE A 60 -11.17 2.63 4.86
CA ILE A 60 -11.33 1.48 5.74
C ILE A 60 -11.45 2.00 7.17
N SER A 61 -12.56 1.70 7.82
CA SER A 61 -12.99 2.21 9.12
C SER A 61 -12.75 1.19 10.22
N ALA A 62 -12.40 1.66 11.41
CA ALA A 62 -12.36 0.82 12.61
C ALA A 62 -13.76 0.35 13.06
N SER A 63 -14.83 0.98 12.58
CA SER A 63 -16.23 0.70 12.97
C SER A 63 -16.98 -0.20 11.99
N GLY A 64 -16.34 -0.71 10.93
CA GLY A 64 -16.91 -1.71 10.01
C GLY A 64 -17.82 -1.13 8.93
N THR A 65 -17.67 0.15 8.58
CA THR A 65 -18.29 0.73 7.37
C THR A 65 -17.17 1.22 6.46
N ASP A 66 -16.77 0.34 5.56
CA ASP A 66 -15.71 0.56 4.61
C ASP A 66 -16.32 0.98 3.28
N THR A 67 -15.61 1.86 2.58
CA THR A 67 -16.01 2.35 1.26
C THR A 67 -14.87 2.18 0.28
N VAL A 68 -15.19 1.76 -0.94
CA VAL A 68 -14.22 1.62 -2.03
C VAL A 68 -14.87 2.14 -3.30
N MET A 69 -14.24 3.12 -3.94
CA MET A 69 -14.68 3.71 -5.20
C MET A 69 -13.93 3.07 -6.37
N ILE A 70 -14.69 2.39 -7.23
CA ILE A 70 -14.19 1.76 -8.44
C ILE A 70 -14.45 2.67 -9.64
N LYS A 71 -13.45 2.83 -10.50
CA LYS A 71 -13.52 3.57 -11.75
C LYS A 71 -13.26 2.65 -12.94
N ASN A 72 -14.04 2.81 -13.99
CA ASN A 72 -13.81 2.14 -15.26
C ASN A 72 -12.90 2.99 -16.16
N ASN A 73 -11.64 2.57 -16.35
CA ASN A 73 -10.70 3.20 -17.28
C ASN A 73 -10.68 2.51 -18.66
N LEU A 74 -11.43 1.42 -18.86
CA LEU A 74 -11.55 0.74 -20.15
C LEU A 74 -12.35 1.56 -21.16
N ARG A 75 -12.25 1.16 -22.43
CA ARG A 75 -12.95 1.80 -23.56
C ARG A 75 -14.39 1.27 -23.75
N SER A 76 -14.79 0.27 -22.97
CA SER A 76 -16.12 -0.34 -22.98
C SER A 76 -16.78 -0.22 -21.60
N PRO A 77 -18.13 -0.21 -21.52
CA PRO A 77 -18.81 -0.30 -20.24
C PRO A 77 -18.58 -1.68 -19.61
N ILE A 78 -18.52 -1.72 -18.28
CA ILE A 78 -18.34 -2.96 -17.53
C ILE A 78 -19.45 -3.12 -16.49
N THR A 79 -19.91 -4.34 -16.27
CA THR A 79 -20.72 -4.71 -15.11
C THR A 79 -19.80 -5.32 -14.06
N LEU A 80 -19.74 -4.71 -12.88
CA LEU A 80 -19.00 -5.29 -11.76
C LEU A 80 -19.85 -6.39 -11.14
N ASN A 81 -19.26 -7.58 -11.00
CA ASN A 81 -19.92 -8.77 -10.47
C ASN A 81 -19.58 -8.98 -8.99
N VAL A 82 -18.28 -8.85 -8.67
CA VAL A 82 -17.75 -8.98 -7.32
C VAL A 82 -16.65 -7.96 -7.14
N VAL A 83 -16.69 -7.22 -6.03
CA VAL A 83 -15.58 -6.40 -5.56
C VAL A 83 -15.25 -6.90 -4.17
N SER A 84 -14.07 -7.49 -3.99
CA SER A 84 -13.63 -8.01 -2.71
C SER A 84 -12.35 -7.32 -2.26
N VAL A 85 -12.27 -7.06 -0.96
CA VAL A 85 -11.09 -6.50 -0.30
C VAL A 85 -10.79 -7.36 0.92
N ASN A 86 -9.54 -7.78 1.06
CA ASN A 86 -9.11 -8.69 2.13
C ASN A 86 -9.91 -10.01 2.18
N SER A 87 -10.31 -10.53 1.00
CA SER A 87 -11.17 -11.72 0.86
C SER A 87 -12.60 -11.55 1.41
N VAL A 88 -13.03 -10.30 1.66
CA VAL A 88 -14.41 -9.98 2.00
C VAL A 88 -15.06 -9.28 0.82
N ASP A 89 -16.19 -9.81 0.38
CA ASP A 89 -17.00 -9.20 -0.67
C ASP A 89 -17.67 -7.94 -0.10
N LEU A 90 -17.43 -6.81 -0.75
CA LEU A 90 -18.22 -5.61 -0.56
C LEU A 90 -19.62 -5.82 -1.17
N GLU A 91 -20.54 -4.90 -0.91
CA GLU A 91 -21.96 -4.97 -1.27
C GLU A 91 -22.25 -5.77 -2.55
N THR A 92 -23.07 -6.83 -2.40
CA THR A 92 -23.40 -7.80 -3.44
C THR A 92 -24.46 -7.24 -4.38
N GLY A 93 -24.06 -6.36 -5.30
CA GLY A 93 -24.94 -5.80 -6.31
C GLY A 93 -24.22 -5.61 -7.64
N THR A 94 -24.77 -6.17 -8.72
CA THR A 94 -24.23 -5.93 -10.06
C THR A 94 -24.54 -4.49 -10.48
N SER A 95 -23.50 -3.68 -10.68
CA SER A 95 -23.65 -2.33 -11.20
C SER A 95 -22.87 -2.17 -12.49
N THR A 96 -23.51 -1.56 -13.49
CA THR A 96 -22.84 -1.20 -14.75
C THR A 96 -22.20 0.18 -14.61
N ILE A 97 -20.91 0.25 -14.92
CA ILE A 97 -20.11 1.47 -14.93
C ILE A 97 -19.77 1.79 -16.39
N GLY A 98 -20.23 2.94 -16.86
CA GLY A 98 -19.85 3.49 -18.16
C GLY A 98 -18.37 3.85 -18.24
N VAL A 99 -17.87 4.09 -19.45
CA VAL A 99 -16.48 4.52 -19.68
C VAL A 99 -16.16 5.78 -18.88
N GLY A 100 -15.09 5.75 -18.09
CA GLY A 100 -14.69 6.83 -17.20
C GLY A 100 -15.57 7.04 -15.97
N GLY A 101 -16.67 6.27 -15.84
CA GLY A 101 -17.59 6.35 -14.71
C GLY A 101 -17.01 5.77 -13.43
N THR A 102 -17.63 6.12 -12.31
CA THR A 102 -17.26 5.61 -10.98
C THR A 102 -18.46 5.03 -10.25
N LYS A 103 -18.21 4.11 -9.31
CA LYS A 103 -19.21 3.57 -8.40
C LYS A 103 -18.56 3.26 -7.05
N THR A 104 -19.20 3.67 -5.98
CA THR A 104 -18.79 3.33 -4.62
C THR A 104 -19.48 2.05 -4.16
N TYR A 105 -18.70 1.15 -3.61
CA TYR A 105 -19.13 -0.05 -2.90
C TYR A 105 -18.88 0.15 -1.42
N THR A 106 -19.77 -0.41 -0.61
CA THR A 106 -19.66 -0.37 0.85
C THR A 106 -19.63 -1.77 1.43
N GLY A 107 -18.97 -1.97 2.56
CA GLY A 107 -18.90 -3.27 3.21
C GLY A 107 -18.18 -3.22 4.54
N ASP A 108 -17.85 -4.39 5.09
CA ASP A 108 -17.06 -4.54 6.31
C ASP A 108 -15.92 -5.53 6.03
N VAL A 109 -14.73 -5.03 5.70
CA VAL A 109 -13.54 -5.83 5.36
C VAL A 109 -12.81 -6.33 6.61
N GLY A 110 -13.41 -6.11 7.79
CA GLY A 110 -12.90 -6.50 9.10
C GLY A 110 -12.29 -5.32 9.85
N ALA A 111 -12.37 -5.42 11.18
CA ALA A 111 -11.89 -4.37 12.08
C ALA A 111 -10.38 -4.13 11.90
N CYS A 112 -10.02 -2.88 11.65
CA CYS A 112 -8.68 -2.38 11.79
C CYS A 112 -8.59 -1.30 12.87
N THR A 113 -7.40 -1.02 13.40
CA THR A 113 -7.25 0.01 14.42
C THR A 113 -7.08 1.38 13.75
N ALA A 114 -7.80 2.39 14.24
CA ALA A 114 -7.63 3.79 13.83
C ALA A 114 -6.14 4.19 13.73
N GLY A 115 -5.74 4.72 12.58
CA GLY A 115 -4.35 5.15 12.31
C GLY A 115 -3.36 4.02 12.01
N GLN A 116 -3.75 2.75 12.14
CA GLN A 116 -2.95 1.60 11.72
C GLN A 116 -2.84 1.56 10.20
N THR A 117 -1.66 1.23 9.71
CA THR A 117 -1.45 0.96 8.28
C THR A 117 -1.99 -0.42 7.92
N PHE A 118 -2.65 -0.54 6.77
CA PHE A 118 -3.11 -1.82 6.23
C PHE A 118 -2.50 -2.07 4.85
N SER A 119 -2.53 -3.34 4.44
CA SER A 119 -2.11 -3.79 3.11
C SER A 119 -3.01 -4.97 2.72
N TYR A 120 -4.04 -4.71 1.92
CA TYR A 120 -5.09 -5.66 1.59
C TYR A 120 -5.06 -6.06 0.12
N ALA A 121 -5.32 -7.34 -0.14
CA ALA A 121 -5.55 -7.81 -1.51
C ALA A 121 -6.93 -7.34 -1.97
N VAL A 122 -7.02 -6.97 -3.25
CA VAL A 122 -8.28 -6.56 -3.90
C VAL A 122 -8.51 -7.49 -5.08
N MET A 123 -9.72 -8.00 -5.23
CA MET A 123 -10.13 -8.76 -6.40
C MET A 123 -11.44 -8.21 -6.95
N ILE A 124 -11.43 -7.91 -8.25
CA ILE A 124 -12.55 -7.33 -8.98
C ILE A 124 -12.90 -8.28 -10.13
N ASN A 125 -14.09 -8.85 -10.06
CA ASN A 125 -14.68 -9.61 -11.17
C ASN A 125 -15.64 -8.71 -11.93
N TYR A 126 -15.49 -8.63 -13.25
CA TYR A 126 -16.33 -7.79 -14.09
C TYR A 126 -16.61 -8.43 -15.44
N THR A 127 -17.73 -8.05 -16.05
CA THR A 127 -18.13 -8.46 -17.39
C THR A 127 -18.13 -7.25 -18.32
N ASP A 128 -17.47 -7.36 -19.47
CA ASP A 128 -17.57 -6.33 -20.51
C ASP A 128 -18.94 -6.43 -21.20
N THR A 129 -19.73 -5.36 -21.13
CA THR A 129 -21.11 -5.37 -21.66
C THR A 129 -21.19 -5.41 -23.18
N SER A 130 -20.06 -5.23 -23.87
CA SER A 130 -19.98 -5.20 -25.33
C SER A 130 -19.65 -6.57 -25.91
N THR A 131 -18.98 -7.43 -25.13
CA THR A 131 -18.51 -8.75 -25.56
C THR A 131 -19.06 -9.91 -24.73
N ASP A 132 -19.74 -9.60 -23.62
CA ASP A 132 -20.21 -10.55 -22.60
C ASP A 132 -19.08 -11.40 -21.97
N ALA A 133 -17.82 -11.06 -22.22
CA ALA A 133 -16.67 -11.74 -21.64
C ALA A 133 -16.47 -11.29 -20.18
N THR A 134 -16.16 -12.26 -19.31
CA THR A 134 -15.90 -12.02 -17.89
C THR A 134 -14.41 -12.08 -17.59
N TYR A 135 -13.95 -11.16 -16.77
CA TYR A 135 -12.56 -10.98 -16.39
C TYR A 135 -12.43 -10.90 -14.86
N SER A 136 -11.26 -11.26 -14.36
CA SER A 136 -10.86 -11.12 -12.95
C SER A 136 -9.59 -10.29 -12.89
N PHE A 137 -9.59 -9.26 -12.07
CA PHE A 137 -8.44 -8.40 -11.82
C PHE A 137 -8.08 -8.42 -10.33
N ASP A 138 -6.85 -8.81 -10.03
CA ASP A 138 -6.34 -9.01 -8.67
C ASP A 138 -5.30 -7.94 -8.24
N GLY A 139 -5.24 -6.84 -8.98
CA GLY A 139 -4.24 -5.79 -8.77
C GLY A 139 -2.84 -6.15 -9.26
N ALA A 140 -2.65 -7.23 -10.04
CA ALA A 140 -1.35 -7.62 -10.60
C ALA A 140 -0.22 -7.72 -9.54
N GLY A 141 -0.58 -8.16 -8.33
CA GLY A 141 0.33 -8.28 -7.19
C GLY A 141 0.47 -7.01 -6.33
N MET A 142 -0.11 -5.89 -6.73
CA MET A 142 -0.19 -4.68 -5.93
C MET A 142 -1.36 -4.76 -4.96
N LYS A 143 -1.09 -4.46 -3.68
CA LYS A 143 -2.11 -4.42 -2.63
C LYS A 143 -2.63 -3.01 -2.47
N LEU A 144 -3.82 -2.88 -1.89
CA LEU A 144 -4.36 -1.62 -1.43
C LEU A 144 -3.71 -1.28 -0.10
N GLU A 145 -2.96 -0.19 -0.07
CA GLU A 145 -2.22 0.25 1.12
C GLU A 145 -2.63 1.63 1.57
N GLY A 146 -2.99 1.75 2.85
CA GLY A 146 -3.43 3.01 3.43
C GLY A 146 -3.38 3.00 4.95
N LYS A 147 -4.04 3.99 5.56
CA LYS A 147 -4.28 4.04 7.00
C LYS A 147 -5.76 3.91 7.28
N CYS A 148 -6.10 3.20 8.33
CA CYS A 148 -7.47 3.11 8.77
C CYS A 148 -7.99 4.44 9.29
N ALA A 149 -9.18 4.80 8.82
CA ALA A 149 -9.96 5.94 9.27
C ALA A 149 -10.46 5.72 10.70
N ASN A 150 -10.76 6.82 11.38
CA ASN A 150 -11.39 6.82 12.69
C ASN A 150 -12.87 6.49 12.59
#